data_AF-A0A8D2KYW5-F1
#
_entry.id   AF-A0A8D2KYW5-F1
#
_cell.length_a   1.000
_cell.length_b   1.000
_cell.length_c   1.000
_cell.angle_alpha   90.00
_cell.angle_beta   90.00
_cell.angle_gamma   90.00
#
_symmetry.space_group_name_H-M   'P 1'
#
loop_
_entity.id
_entity.type
_entity.pdbx_description
1 polymer ?
#
loop_
_entity_poly.entity_id
_entity_poly.type
_entity_poly.pdbx_seq_one_letter_code
_entity_poly.pdbx_strand_id
1 'polypeptide(L)'
;MSSEMPSENLMATKVTDVGGTVKCNIDPIENQMSALEKMENIETMSKRQRKKLMKQKQWEEQRDLRKQKRKEKRLKRKLERQSQVELSNEGSVRKRIRRSIVPSTLRLIIDCSFDNLMELKDVKKLHKQIQRCYAENRKALHPVQFYLTSHGGQLMDNMNESDKGWINWKDINIKSEHFTELMKKEDLVYLTSDSPEVLNELDESKAYIIGGLVDHNHHKGITYQRAQEQGISHAQLPLGIFVKMNSRKVLAVNHVFEIILAYLEKKDWEEAFFTVLPQRKGAKPLNETTDTSTCKPQELETGSR
;
A
#
# COMPACT_ATOMS: atom_id res chain seq x y z
N MET A 1 16.69 15.84 73.21
CA MET A 1 16.89 14.58 72.48
C MET A 1 16.89 14.95 71.00
N SER A 2 17.94 15.57 70.46
CA SER A 2 19.30 15.04 70.27
C SER A 2 19.18 13.67 69.59
N SER A 3 19.48 13.51 68.31
CA SER A 3 20.84 13.68 67.76
C SER A 3 20.86 13.97 66.26
N GLU A 4 21.66 14.96 65.88
CA GLU A 4 22.23 15.16 64.55
C GLU A 4 23.36 14.14 64.22
N MET A 5 23.81 14.23 62.96
CA MET A 5 25.14 13.84 62.39
C MET A 5 25.21 12.49 61.64
N PRO A 6 26.15 12.33 60.67
CA PRO A 6 26.55 13.29 59.62
C PRO A 6 26.78 12.62 58.24
N SER A 7 27.12 13.47 57.28
CA SER A 7 27.62 13.16 55.94
C SER A 7 29.12 12.82 55.96
N GLU A 8 29.58 11.84 55.18
CA GLU A 8 30.98 11.70 54.81
C GLU A 8 31.19 11.42 53.32
N ASN A 9 32.24 12.06 52.82
CA ASN A 9 32.62 12.35 51.46
C ASN A 9 33.91 11.56 51.19
N LEU A 10 33.91 10.59 50.27
CA LEU A 10 35.12 9.84 49.93
C LEU A 10 35.83 10.45 48.71
N MET A 11 36.99 11.04 48.99
CA MET A 11 37.99 11.48 48.01
C MET A 11 38.58 10.28 47.24
N ALA A 12 38.63 10.39 45.92
CA ALA A 12 39.40 9.49 45.05
C ALA A 12 40.86 9.97 44.98
N THR A 13 41.77 9.14 45.49
CA THR A 13 43.22 9.34 45.48
C THR A 13 43.82 9.05 44.10
N LYS A 14 44.63 10.00 43.61
CA LYS A 14 45.55 9.82 42.47
C LYS A 14 46.69 8.89 42.88
N VAL A 15 47.00 7.91 42.04
CA VAL A 15 48.31 7.22 42.04
C VAL A 15 48.95 7.45 40.68
N THR A 16 50.08 8.15 40.70
CA THR A 16 51.06 8.27 39.62
C THR A 16 52.03 7.10 39.71
N ASP A 17 52.28 6.41 38.60
CA ASP A 17 53.49 5.60 38.45
C ASP A 17 54.18 5.93 37.12
N VAL A 18 55.50 6.09 37.21
CA VAL A 18 56.44 6.54 36.21
C VAL A 18 57.35 5.34 35.93
N GLY A 19 57.25 4.75 34.75
CA GLY A 19 58.04 3.58 34.37
C GLY A 19 58.52 3.69 32.92
N GLY A 20 59.82 3.92 32.74
CA GLY A 20 60.47 4.23 31.47
C GLY A 20 60.44 3.12 30.42
N THR A 21 60.46 3.59 29.18
CA THR A 21 60.58 2.87 27.91
C THR A 21 61.83 1.98 27.83
N VAL A 22 61.64 0.70 27.50
CA VAL A 22 62.64 -0.11 26.78
C VAL A 22 61.97 -0.63 25.51
N LYS A 23 62.30 -0.02 24.36
CA LYS A 23 61.92 -0.53 23.04
C LYS A 23 62.93 -1.61 22.64
N CYS A 24 62.50 -2.87 22.68
CA CYS A 24 63.13 -3.94 21.90
C CYS A 24 62.28 -4.17 20.66
N ASN A 25 62.84 -3.87 19.49
CA ASN A 25 62.31 -4.26 18.18
C ASN A 25 62.42 -5.78 18.03
N ILE A 26 61.26 -6.45 17.94
CA ILE A 26 61.05 -7.83 17.49
C ILE A 26 59.62 -7.81 16.92
N ASP A 27 59.23 -8.33 15.77
CA ASP A 27 59.78 -8.45 14.43
C ASP A 27 58.53 -8.57 13.50
N PRO A 28 58.65 -8.42 12.17
CA PRO A 28 57.54 -8.46 11.18
C PRO A 28 56.75 -9.79 11.05
N ILE A 29 56.93 -10.74 11.98
CA ILE A 29 56.54 -12.16 11.85
C ILE A 29 55.07 -12.39 12.23
N GLU A 30 54.56 -11.68 13.25
CA GLU A 30 53.19 -11.85 13.76
C GLU A 30 52.12 -11.45 12.71
N ASN A 31 52.47 -10.47 11.86
CA ASN A 31 51.61 -10.00 10.78
C ASN A 31 51.62 -10.95 9.55
N GLN A 32 52.71 -11.71 9.35
CA GLN A 32 52.79 -12.77 8.34
C GLN A 32 51.99 -14.01 8.76
N MET A 33 52.02 -14.39 10.05
CA MET A 33 51.23 -15.52 10.57
C MET A 33 49.72 -15.26 10.46
N SER A 34 49.25 -14.04 10.76
CA SER A 34 47.84 -13.65 10.59
C SER A 34 47.38 -13.65 9.12
N ALA A 35 48.27 -13.32 8.18
CA ALA A 35 47.97 -13.34 6.75
C ALA A 35 47.94 -14.77 6.19
N LEU A 36 48.85 -15.64 6.64
CA LEU A 36 48.91 -17.06 6.29
C LEU A 36 47.70 -17.83 6.84
N GLU A 37 47.30 -17.61 8.09
CA GLU A 37 46.07 -18.19 8.68
C GLU A 37 44.80 -17.75 7.94
N LYS A 38 44.74 -16.49 7.48
CA LYS A 38 43.62 -15.99 6.67
C LYS A 38 43.60 -16.62 5.27
N MET A 39 44.75 -17.00 4.71
CA MET A 39 44.85 -17.67 3.41
C MET A 39 44.47 -19.16 3.50
N GLU A 40 44.97 -19.90 4.50
CA GLU A 40 44.58 -21.30 4.74
C GLU A 40 43.07 -21.44 5.01
N ASN A 41 42.48 -20.50 5.76
CA ASN A 41 41.06 -20.49 6.07
C ASN A 41 40.18 -20.10 4.84
N ILE A 42 40.75 -19.57 3.76
CA ILE A 42 40.05 -19.39 2.49
C ILE A 42 40.05 -20.68 1.67
N GLU A 43 41.10 -21.50 1.77
CA GLU A 43 41.24 -22.78 1.05
C GLU A 43 40.43 -23.93 1.68
N THR A 44 40.12 -23.88 2.96
CA THR A 44 39.30 -24.91 3.65
C THR A 44 37.79 -24.67 3.57
N MET A 45 37.35 -23.49 3.13
CA MET A 45 35.94 -23.11 3.13
C MET A 45 35.17 -23.62 1.91
N SER A 46 33.93 -24.08 2.12
CA SER A 46 33.04 -24.55 1.05
C SER A 46 32.80 -23.47 0.00
N LYS A 47 32.66 -23.85 -1.28
CA LYS A 47 32.34 -22.94 -2.42
C LYS A 47 31.21 -21.96 -2.10
N ARG A 48 30.23 -22.38 -1.28
CA ARG A 48 29.09 -21.57 -0.86
C ARG A 48 29.46 -20.48 0.16
N GLN A 49 30.34 -20.80 1.11
CA GLN A 49 30.84 -19.85 2.10
C GLN A 49 31.77 -18.82 1.46
N ARG A 50 32.65 -19.25 0.53
CA ARG A 50 33.50 -18.34 -0.25
C ARG A 50 32.66 -17.32 -1.06
N LYS A 51 31.60 -17.79 -1.73
CA LYS A 51 30.69 -16.91 -2.49
C LYS A 51 29.95 -15.91 -1.58
N LYS A 52 29.60 -16.29 -0.35
CA LYS A 52 28.96 -15.39 0.63
C LYS A 52 29.94 -14.31 1.10
N LEU A 53 31.17 -14.69 1.44
CA LEU A 53 32.21 -13.77 1.87
C LEU A 53 32.60 -12.78 0.77
N MET A 54 32.76 -13.25 -0.48
CA MET A 54 33.04 -12.40 -1.63
C MET A 54 31.90 -11.40 -1.89
N LYS A 55 30.64 -11.83 -1.80
CA LYS A 55 29.49 -10.92 -1.92
C LYS A 55 29.46 -9.89 -0.79
N GLN A 56 29.84 -10.28 0.43
CA GLN A 56 29.88 -9.38 1.58
C GLN A 56 30.99 -8.33 1.44
N LYS A 57 32.20 -8.75 1.02
CA LYS A 57 33.30 -7.82 0.68
C LYS A 57 32.91 -6.87 -0.44
N GLN A 58 32.35 -7.38 -1.54
CA GLN A 58 31.85 -6.54 -2.65
C GLN A 58 30.76 -5.55 -2.17
N TRP A 59 29.89 -5.96 -1.26
CA TRP A 59 28.87 -5.09 -0.68
C TRP A 59 29.48 -4.00 0.19
N GLU A 60 30.46 -4.34 1.02
CA GLU A 60 31.19 -3.39 1.88
C GLU A 60 32.02 -2.41 1.04
N GLU A 61 32.76 -2.88 0.05
CA GLU A 61 33.52 -2.06 -0.91
C GLU A 61 32.60 -1.11 -1.68
N GLN A 62 31.41 -1.58 -2.10
CA GLN A 62 30.42 -0.75 -2.76
C GLN A 62 29.60 0.13 -1.79
N ARG A 63 29.85 0.12 -0.48
CA ARG A 63 29.08 0.91 0.49
C ARG A 63 29.17 2.41 0.20
N ASP A 64 30.36 2.93 -0.05
CA ASP A 64 30.56 4.36 -0.28
C ASP A 64 30.11 4.78 -1.66
N LEU A 65 30.31 3.95 -2.69
CA LEU A 65 29.73 4.16 -4.02
C LEU A 65 28.19 4.20 -3.96
N ARG A 66 27.56 3.35 -3.15
CA ARG A 66 26.11 3.37 -2.93
C ARG A 66 25.65 4.60 -2.16
N LYS A 67 26.43 5.09 -1.18
CA LYS A 67 26.16 6.37 -0.52
C LYS A 67 26.26 7.53 -1.50
N GLN A 68 27.28 7.58 -2.35
CA GLN A 68 27.45 8.62 -3.38
C GLN A 68 26.30 8.58 -4.39
N LYS A 69 25.97 7.41 -4.98
CA LYS A 69 24.81 7.25 -5.86
C LYS A 69 23.48 7.67 -5.21
N ARG A 70 23.30 7.39 -3.90
CA ARG A 70 22.11 7.85 -3.16
C ARG A 70 22.11 9.37 -2.98
N LYS A 71 23.26 9.99 -2.70
CA LYS A 71 23.40 11.46 -2.62
C LYS A 71 23.14 12.12 -3.96
N GLU A 72 23.73 11.63 -5.05
CA GLU A 72 23.50 12.10 -6.43
C GLU A 72 22.04 11.94 -6.83
N LYS A 73 21.41 10.79 -6.58
CA LYS A 73 19.98 10.59 -6.87
C LYS A 73 19.09 11.54 -6.06
N ARG A 74 19.48 11.88 -4.82
CA ARG A 74 18.77 12.84 -3.97
C ARG A 74 18.96 14.28 -4.48
N LEU A 75 20.16 14.64 -4.92
CA LEU A 75 20.48 15.92 -5.56
C LEU A 75 19.74 16.06 -6.89
N LYS A 76 19.76 15.04 -7.76
CA LYS A 76 19.01 14.99 -9.02
C LYS A 76 17.51 15.18 -8.80
N ARG A 77 16.91 14.47 -7.83
CA ARG A 77 15.51 14.68 -7.44
C ARG A 77 15.23 16.07 -6.86
N LYS A 78 16.19 16.68 -6.17
CA LYS A 78 16.06 18.05 -5.65
C LYS A 78 16.11 19.07 -6.80
N LEU A 79 17.01 18.87 -7.75
CA LEU A 79 17.17 19.70 -8.93
C LEU A 79 15.97 19.55 -9.89
N GLU A 80 15.47 18.33 -10.12
CA GLU A 80 14.23 18.08 -10.86
C GLU A 80 13.03 18.77 -10.21
N ARG A 81 12.95 18.80 -8.87
CA ARG A 81 11.91 19.55 -8.15
C ARG A 81 12.09 21.06 -8.29
N GLN A 82 13.33 21.57 -8.26
CA GLN A 82 13.62 22.99 -8.42
C GLN A 82 13.37 23.46 -9.86
N SER A 83 13.80 22.72 -10.87
CA SER A 83 13.52 23.05 -12.28
C SER A 83 12.01 22.98 -12.58
N GLN A 84 11.29 22.01 -12.00
CA GLN A 84 9.83 21.94 -12.10
C GLN A 84 9.10 23.07 -11.35
N VAL A 85 9.79 23.76 -10.42
CA VAL A 85 9.32 24.97 -9.72
C VAL A 85 9.71 26.24 -10.49
N GLU A 86 10.90 26.31 -11.09
CA GLU A 86 11.36 27.44 -11.91
C GLU A 86 10.59 27.55 -13.23
N LEU A 87 10.27 26.43 -13.89
CA LEU A 87 9.36 26.39 -15.05
C LEU A 87 7.93 26.85 -14.73
N SER A 88 7.57 26.99 -13.46
CA SER A 88 6.28 27.57 -13.03
C SER A 88 6.35 29.02 -12.58
N ASN A 89 7.52 29.64 -12.57
CA ASN A 89 7.70 30.95 -11.94
C ASN A 89 7.62 32.14 -12.92
N GLU A 90 7.44 31.91 -14.22
CA GLU A 90 7.14 32.97 -15.21
C GLU A 90 5.67 33.05 -15.62
N GLY A 91 4.77 32.29 -15.00
CA GLY A 91 3.35 32.40 -15.27
C GLY A 91 2.51 31.46 -14.43
N SER A 92 1.63 32.04 -13.63
CA SER A 92 0.69 31.42 -12.70
C SER A 92 1.29 31.03 -11.34
N VAL A 93 0.82 31.77 -10.33
CA VAL A 93 0.47 31.22 -9.02
C VAL A 93 -0.11 29.82 -9.24
N ARG A 94 0.67 28.75 -8.97
CA ARG A 94 0.13 27.40 -8.81
C ARG A 94 -0.70 27.36 -7.52
N LYS A 95 -1.75 28.19 -7.44
CA LYS A 95 -3.02 27.74 -6.90
C LYS A 95 -3.25 26.46 -7.69
N ARG A 96 -3.04 25.29 -7.06
CA ARG A 96 -3.75 24.06 -7.44
C ARG A 96 -5.10 24.56 -7.92
N ILE A 97 -5.43 24.38 -9.20
CA ILE A 97 -6.76 24.73 -9.71
C ILE A 97 -7.69 24.11 -8.67
N ARG A 98 -8.30 24.96 -7.84
CA ARG A 98 -9.15 24.55 -6.75
C ARG A 98 -10.41 24.15 -7.49
N ARG A 99 -10.41 22.94 -8.05
CA ARG A 99 -11.62 22.34 -8.60
C ARG A 99 -12.62 22.45 -7.45
N SER A 100 -13.76 23.08 -7.72
CA SER A 100 -14.82 23.20 -6.73
C SER A 100 -15.22 21.79 -6.35
N ILE A 101 -14.94 21.42 -5.10
CA ILE A 101 -15.33 20.11 -4.58
C ILE A 101 -16.86 20.15 -4.45
N VAL A 102 -17.54 19.22 -5.10
CA VAL A 102 -18.99 19.08 -5.03
C VAL A 102 -19.29 17.71 -4.41
N PRO A 103 -19.59 17.63 -3.11
CA PRO A 103 -19.89 16.36 -2.45
C PRO A 103 -21.04 15.61 -3.13
N SER A 104 -20.90 14.29 -3.24
CA SER A 104 -21.99 13.42 -3.67
C SER A 104 -22.90 13.10 -2.48
N THR A 105 -24.19 12.89 -2.77
CA THR A 105 -25.16 12.38 -1.79
C THR A 105 -25.02 10.88 -1.56
N LEU A 106 -24.27 10.18 -2.43
CA LEU A 106 -24.08 8.74 -2.36
C LEU A 106 -23.49 8.33 -1.01
N ARG A 107 -24.11 7.33 -0.39
CA ARG A 107 -23.63 6.74 0.86
C ARG A 107 -22.78 5.52 0.53
N LEU A 108 -21.55 5.48 1.03
CA LEU A 108 -20.64 4.36 0.82
C LEU A 108 -20.22 3.79 2.17
N ILE A 109 -20.59 2.55 2.42
CA ILE A 109 -20.47 1.88 3.71
C ILE A 109 -19.38 0.81 3.64
N ILE A 110 -18.49 0.76 4.63
CA ILE A 110 -17.65 -0.41 4.89
C ILE A 110 -18.26 -1.17 6.08
N ASP A 111 -18.79 -2.37 5.78
CA ASP A 111 -19.39 -3.28 6.74
C ASP A 111 -18.30 -4.04 7.52
N CYS A 112 -18.07 -3.68 8.79
CA CYS A 112 -17.03 -4.30 9.63
C CYS A 112 -17.52 -5.49 10.46
N SER A 113 -18.68 -6.07 10.14
CA SER A 113 -19.27 -7.22 10.87
C SER A 113 -18.57 -8.57 10.62
N PHE A 114 -17.32 -8.56 10.14
CA PHE A 114 -16.52 -9.75 9.83
C PHE A 114 -15.26 -9.88 10.69
N ASP A 115 -15.14 -9.11 11.78
CA ASP A 115 -13.95 -9.10 12.65
C ASP A 115 -13.56 -10.51 13.11
N ASN A 116 -14.54 -11.33 13.49
CA ASN A 116 -14.36 -12.72 13.93
C ASN A 116 -13.83 -13.68 12.86
N LEU A 117 -13.86 -13.28 11.57
CA LEU A 117 -13.34 -14.08 10.46
C LEU A 117 -11.91 -13.70 10.06
N MET A 118 -11.30 -12.73 10.74
CA MET A 118 -9.96 -12.26 10.44
C MET A 118 -9.02 -12.50 11.61
N GLU A 119 -7.82 -12.97 11.30
CA GLU A 119 -6.71 -12.90 12.24
C GLU A 119 -6.25 -11.43 12.40
N LEU A 120 -5.62 -11.10 13.53
CA LEU A 120 -5.10 -9.76 13.81
C LEU A 120 -4.19 -9.21 12.69
N LYS A 121 -3.44 -10.07 11.98
CA LYS A 121 -2.59 -9.69 10.84
C LYS A 121 -3.41 -9.18 9.64
N ASP A 122 -4.65 -9.62 9.51
CA ASP A 122 -5.58 -9.27 8.44
C ASP A 122 -6.46 -8.08 8.86
N VAL A 123 -6.88 -8.01 10.13
CA VAL A 123 -7.45 -6.80 10.74
C VAL A 123 -6.52 -5.59 10.55
N LYS A 124 -5.21 -5.75 10.79
CA LYS A 124 -4.20 -4.71 10.52
C LYS A 124 -4.12 -4.30 9.05
N LYS A 125 -4.41 -5.21 8.11
CA LYS A 125 -4.49 -4.88 6.67
C LYS A 125 -5.79 -4.15 6.36
N LEU A 126 -6.91 -4.56 6.94
CA LEU A 126 -8.19 -3.88 6.81
C LEU A 126 -8.11 -2.44 7.32
N HIS A 127 -7.52 -2.21 8.51
CA HIS A 127 -7.31 -0.86 9.05
C HIS A 127 -6.53 0.03 8.05
N LYS A 128 -5.43 -0.47 7.47
CA LYS A 128 -4.69 0.27 6.43
C LYS A 128 -5.51 0.57 5.18
N GLN A 129 -6.40 -0.34 4.79
CA GLN A 129 -7.32 -0.11 3.67
C GLN A 129 -8.36 0.96 4.00
N ILE A 130 -8.92 0.98 5.20
CA ILE A 130 -9.83 2.03 5.68
C ILE A 130 -9.14 3.40 5.70
N GLN A 131 -7.89 3.48 6.21
CA GLN A 131 -7.09 4.70 6.16
C GLN A 131 -6.90 5.21 4.72
N ARG A 132 -6.69 4.28 3.77
CA ARG A 132 -6.60 4.60 2.34
C ARG A 132 -7.93 5.15 1.81
N CYS A 133 -9.06 4.49 2.09
CA CYS A 133 -10.39 4.96 1.69
C CYS A 133 -10.65 6.39 2.21
N TYR A 134 -10.39 6.64 3.50
CA TYR A 134 -10.56 7.95 4.11
C TYR A 134 -9.70 9.02 3.44
N ALA A 135 -8.42 8.72 3.23
CA ALA A 135 -7.48 9.66 2.61
C ALA A 135 -7.85 9.99 1.14
N GLU A 136 -8.41 9.04 0.39
CA GLU A 136 -8.83 9.27 -0.99
C GLU A 136 -10.19 9.98 -1.06
N ASN A 137 -11.15 9.67 -0.18
CA ASN A 137 -12.42 10.40 -0.12
C ASN A 137 -12.21 11.90 0.13
N ARG A 138 -11.28 12.23 1.05
CA ARG A 138 -10.89 13.61 1.38
C ARG A 138 -10.26 14.38 0.21
N LYS A 139 -9.79 13.69 -0.83
CA LYS A 139 -9.18 14.28 -2.04
C LYS A 139 -10.08 14.19 -3.26
N ALA A 140 -11.18 13.45 -3.18
CA ALA A 140 -12.06 13.21 -4.31
C ALA A 140 -12.70 14.51 -4.81
N LEU A 141 -13.00 14.56 -6.11
CA LEU A 141 -13.78 15.65 -6.69
C LEU A 141 -15.22 15.64 -6.16
N HIS A 142 -15.77 14.43 -6.00
CA HIS A 142 -17.08 14.15 -5.44
C HIS A 142 -16.96 13.23 -4.22
N PRO A 143 -16.58 13.76 -3.05
CA PRO A 143 -16.53 12.97 -1.83
C PRO A 143 -17.90 12.38 -1.50
N VAL A 144 -17.92 11.10 -1.13
CA VAL A 144 -19.14 10.38 -0.72
C VAL A 144 -19.40 10.54 0.77
N GLN A 145 -20.64 10.28 1.18
CA GLN A 145 -20.99 10.13 2.59
C GLN A 145 -20.42 8.80 3.09
N PHE A 146 -19.23 8.84 3.68
CA PHE A 146 -18.48 7.64 4.06
C PHE A 146 -18.93 7.12 5.43
N TYR A 147 -19.31 5.83 5.51
CA TYR A 147 -19.70 5.13 6.73
C TYR A 147 -18.76 3.95 7.03
N LEU A 148 -18.49 3.76 8.31
CA LEU A 148 -17.86 2.57 8.87
C LEU A 148 -18.84 2.00 9.90
N THR A 149 -19.50 0.88 9.59
CA THR A 149 -20.58 0.30 10.42
C THR A 149 -20.12 -0.99 11.08
N SER A 150 -20.81 -1.42 12.13
CA SER A 150 -20.38 -2.55 12.98
C SER A 150 -18.94 -2.40 13.47
N HIS A 151 -18.52 -1.16 13.73
CA HIS A 151 -17.18 -0.86 14.20
C HIS A 151 -17.03 -1.29 15.68
N GLY A 152 -16.15 -2.24 15.93
CA GLY A 152 -15.89 -2.80 17.25
C GLY A 152 -14.77 -3.85 17.17
N GLY A 153 -14.69 -4.71 18.19
CA GLY A 153 -13.78 -5.87 18.21
C GLY A 153 -12.31 -5.51 18.00
N GLN A 154 -11.57 -6.43 17.36
CA GLN A 154 -10.13 -6.30 17.13
C GLN A 154 -9.80 -5.09 16.25
N LEU A 155 -10.69 -4.73 15.30
CA LEU A 155 -10.49 -3.55 14.45
C LEU A 155 -10.45 -2.26 15.27
N MET A 156 -11.43 -2.06 16.16
CA MET A 156 -11.50 -0.87 17.02
C MET A 156 -10.29 -0.80 17.95
N ASP A 157 -9.92 -1.91 18.58
CA ASP A 157 -8.75 -1.99 19.47
C ASP A 157 -7.46 -1.63 18.71
N ASN A 158 -7.27 -2.21 17.53
CA ASN A 158 -6.13 -1.90 16.68
C ASN A 158 -6.10 -0.43 16.23
N MET A 159 -7.26 0.20 15.96
CA MET A 159 -7.34 1.63 15.65
C MET A 159 -6.97 2.50 16.86
N ASN A 160 -7.46 2.16 18.06
CA ASN A 160 -7.12 2.85 19.31
C ASN A 160 -5.62 2.79 19.64
N GLU A 161 -4.97 1.67 19.35
CA GLU A 161 -3.53 1.51 19.58
C GLU A 161 -2.67 2.23 18.53
N SER A 162 -3.00 2.04 17.25
CA SER A 162 -2.12 2.43 16.14
C SER A 162 -2.40 3.80 15.52
N ASP A 163 -3.63 4.32 15.65
CA ASP A 163 -4.03 5.60 15.07
C ASP A 163 -5.00 6.33 16.00
N LYS A 164 -4.56 6.75 17.18
CA LYS A 164 -5.37 7.52 18.14
C LYS A 164 -6.07 8.76 17.54
N GLY A 165 -5.57 9.24 16.40
CA GLY A 165 -6.16 10.35 15.64
C GLY A 165 -7.43 9.99 14.88
N TRP A 166 -7.83 8.71 14.80
CA TRP A 166 -9.03 8.26 14.10
C TRP A 166 -10.31 8.93 14.61
N ILE A 167 -10.36 9.23 15.91
CA ILE A 167 -11.46 9.94 16.58
C ILE A 167 -11.64 11.36 16.01
N ASN A 168 -10.55 11.96 15.50
CA ASN A 168 -10.56 13.31 14.92
C ASN A 168 -10.79 13.32 13.41
N TRP A 169 -11.07 12.17 12.79
CA TRP A 169 -11.40 12.14 11.37
C TRP A 169 -12.71 12.90 11.11
N LYS A 170 -12.71 13.72 10.07
CA LYS A 170 -13.84 14.55 9.67
C LYS A 170 -14.49 13.97 8.42
N ASP A 171 -15.78 14.21 8.25
CA ASP A 171 -16.51 13.78 7.04
C ASP A 171 -16.53 12.25 6.88
N ILE A 172 -16.58 11.52 8.00
CA ILE A 172 -16.77 10.08 8.09
C ILE A 172 -17.72 9.75 9.26
N ASN A 173 -18.59 8.77 9.07
CA ASN A 173 -19.55 8.30 10.05
C ASN A 173 -19.12 6.93 10.59
N ILE A 174 -18.48 6.89 11.76
CA ILE A 174 -18.06 5.65 12.41
C ILE A 174 -19.13 5.24 13.43
N LYS A 175 -19.69 4.04 13.28
CA LYS A 175 -20.87 3.54 14.00
C LYS A 175 -20.67 2.10 14.46
N SER A 176 -21.05 1.80 15.69
CA SER A 176 -21.03 0.44 16.25
C SER A 176 -22.22 -0.39 15.78
N GLU A 177 -23.30 0.28 15.41
CA GLU A 177 -24.54 -0.31 14.91
C GLU A 177 -24.34 -0.94 13.51
N HIS A 178 -25.14 -1.96 13.20
CA HIS A 178 -25.13 -2.57 11.87
C HIS A 178 -25.81 -1.66 10.84
N PHE A 179 -25.40 -1.72 9.58
CA PHE A 179 -25.92 -0.80 8.55
C PHE A 179 -27.45 -0.92 8.34
N THR A 180 -28.04 -2.09 8.64
CA THR A 180 -29.50 -2.32 8.57
C THR A 180 -30.28 -1.52 9.60
N GLU A 181 -29.65 -1.09 10.69
CA GLU A 181 -30.28 -0.27 11.73
C GLU A 181 -30.21 1.23 11.38
N LEU A 182 -29.29 1.61 10.49
CA LEU A 182 -28.97 3.00 10.18
C LEU A 182 -29.62 3.50 8.88
N MET A 183 -29.94 2.58 7.97
CA MET A 183 -30.41 2.88 6.62
C MET A 183 -31.65 2.06 6.28
N LYS A 184 -32.52 2.62 5.44
CA LYS A 184 -33.69 1.90 4.93
C LYS A 184 -33.28 0.78 4.00
N LYS A 185 -33.95 -0.36 4.11
CA LYS A 185 -33.63 -1.60 3.38
C LYS A 185 -33.60 -1.39 1.87
N GLU A 186 -34.56 -0.64 1.35
CA GLU A 186 -34.73 -0.31 -0.07
C GLU A 186 -33.62 0.56 -0.65
N ASP A 187 -32.85 1.25 0.20
CA ASP A 187 -31.71 2.07 -0.23
C ASP A 187 -30.41 1.27 -0.34
N LEU A 188 -30.35 0.07 0.22
CA LEU A 188 -29.12 -0.70 0.38
C LEU A 188 -28.80 -1.55 -0.86
N VAL A 189 -27.56 -1.44 -1.33
CA VAL A 189 -27.00 -2.29 -2.39
C VAL A 189 -25.66 -2.87 -1.94
N TYR A 190 -25.59 -4.18 -1.70
CA TYR A 190 -24.34 -4.85 -1.33
C TYR A 190 -23.47 -5.14 -2.53
N LEU A 191 -22.27 -4.55 -2.58
CA LEU A 191 -21.28 -4.81 -3.64
C LEU A 191 -20.54 -6.12 -3.35
N THR A 192 -20.74 -7.10 -4.22
CA THR A 192 -20.14 -8.43 -4.09
C THR A 192 -19.80 -9.04 -5.44
N SER A 193 -18.63 -9.65 -5.56
CA SER A 193 -18.15 -10.26 -6.81
C SER A 193 -18.94 -11.49 -7.23
N ASP A 194 -19.67 -12.11 -6.30
CA ASP A 194 -20.43 -13.34 -6.54
C ASP A 194 -21.89 -13.07 -6.94
N SER A 195 -22.32 -11.80 -6.95
CA SER A 195 -23.67 -11.41 -7.40
C SER A 195 -23.85 -11.69 -8.89
N PRO A 196 -24.98 -12.30 -9.32
CA PRO A 196 -25.29 -12.43 -10.75
C PRO A 196 -25.60 -11.07 -11.40
N GLU A 197 -26.16 -10.13 -10.63
CA GLU A 197 -26.50 -8.79 -11.10
C GLU A 197 -25.25 -7.92 -11.28
N VAL A 198 -25.17 -7.22 -12.42
CA VAL A 198 -24.07 -6.33 -12.78
C VAL A 198 -24.48 -4.86 -12.58
N LEU A 199 -23.65 -4.11 -11.87
CA LEU A 199 -23.88 -2.68 -11.62
C LEU A 199 -23.55 -1.85 -12.87
N ASN A 200 -24.56 -1.26 -13.49
CA ASN A 200 -24.38 -0.45 -14.70
C ASN A 200 -24.10 1.03 -14.39
N GLU A 201 -24.79 1.60 -13.40
CA GLU A 201 -24.62 3.00 -12.99
C GLU A 201 -24.74 3.13 -11.46
N LEU A 202 -24.23 4.23 -10.92
CA LEU A 202 -24.43 4.59 -9.52
C LEU A 202 -25.62 5.53 -9.36
N ASP A 203 -26.59 5.10 -8.57
CA ASP A 203 -27.66 5.94 -8.07
C ASP A 203 -27.19 6.66 -6.80
N GLU A 204 -26.97 7.97 -6.90
CA GLU A 204 -26.47 8.79 -5.80
C GLU A 204 -27.46 8.92 -4.63
N SER A 205 -28.70 8.44 -4.77
CA SER A 205 -29.66 8.32 -3.67
C SER A 205 -29.44 7.06 -2.81
N LYS A 206 -28.72 6.05 -3.32
CA LYS A 206 -28.55 4.75 -2.65
C LYS A 206 -27.39 4.72 -1.65
N ALA A 207 -27.35 3.63 -0.89
CA ALA A 207 -26.28 3.28 0.02
C ALA A 207 -25.59 1.98 -0.44
N TYR A 208 -24.37 2.12 -0.96
CA TYR A 208 -23.58 0.99 -1.43
C TYR A 208 -22.71 0.44 -0.30
N ILE A 209 -22.69 -0.88 -0.15
CA ILE A 209 -21.99 -1.56 0.95
C ILE A 209 -20.81 -2.35 0.40
N ILE A 210 -19.64 -2.20 1.02
CA ILE A 210 -18.43 -2.98 0.76
C ILE A 210 -18.14 -3.82 2.02
N GLY A 211 -17.94 -5.12 1.84
CA GLY A 211 -17.55 -5.99 2.95
C GLY A 211 -16.16 -5.62 3.47
N GLY A 212 -16.08 -5.19 4.73
CA GLY A 212 -14.84 -4.93 5.46
C GLY A 212 -14.14 -6.23 5.85
N LEU A 213 -13.69 -6.99 4.86
CA LEU A 213 -13.12 -8.33 5.03
C LEU A 213 -11.81 -8.46 4.24
N VAL A 214 -10.77 -8.96 4.92
CA VAL A 214 -9.50 -9.35 4.32
C VAL A 214 -9.25 -10.82 4.63
N ASP A 215 -9.67 -11.71 3.73
CA ASP A 215 -9.66 -13.16 3.95
C ASP A 215 -8.86 -13.94 2.89
N HIS A 216 -8.20 -13.23 1.98
CA HIS A 216 -7.56 -13.83 0.80
C HIS A 216 -8.51 -14.68 -0.06
N ASN A 217 -9.82 -14.35 -0.03
CA ASN A 217 -10.91 -15.05 -0.68
C ASN A 217 -11.02 -16.52 -0.23
N HIS A 218 -10.93 -16.75 1.08
CA HIS A 218 -11.19 -18.03 1.73
C HIS A 218 -12.69 -18.26 1.89
N HIS A 219 -13.45 -17.22 2.27
CA HIS A 219 -14.89 -17.23 2.46
C HIS A 219 -15.63 -16.79 1.19
N LYS A 220 -15.58 -17.63 0.15
CA LYS A 220 -16.23 -17.35 -1.14
C LYS A 220 -17.74 -17.14 -0.96
N GLY A 221 -18.30 -16.11 -1.58
CA GLY A 221 -19.73 -15.84 -1.57
C GLY A 221 -20.30 -15.34 -0.24
N ILE A 222 -19.51 -15.11 0.81
CA ILE A 222 -20.04 -14.79 2.14
C ILE A 222 -20.85 -13.49 2.16
N THR A 223 -20.37 -12.44 1.48
CA THR A 223 -21.07 -11.16 1.39
C THR A 223 -22.34 -11.26 0.55
N TYR A 224 -22.31 -12.10 -0.49
CA TYR A 224 -23.47 -12.38 -1.32
C TYR A 224 -24.56 -13.13 -0.55
N GLN A 225 -24.18 -14.20 0.17
CA GLN A 225 -25.09 -14.95 1.03
C GLN A 225 -25.74 -14.05 2.09
N ARG A 226 -24.95 -13.21 2.78
CA ARG A 226 -25.49 -12.25 3.76
C ARG A 226 -26.49 -11.27 3.14
N ALA A 227 -26.20 -10.76 1.95
CA ALA A 227 -27.12 -9.86 1.25
C ALA A 227 -28.45 -10.57 0.88
N GLN A 228 -28.38 -11.83 0.43
CA GLN A 228 -29.56 -12.65 0.14
C GLN A 228 -30.38 -12.94 1.40
N GLU A 229 -29.73 -13.36 2.50
CA GLU A 229 -30.39 -13.65 3.78
C GLU A 229 -31.10 -12.43 4.37
N GLN A 230 -30.50 -11.26 4.24
CA GLN A 230 -31.11 -9.99 4.66
C GLN A 230 -32.15 -9.47 3.65
N GLY A 231 -32.21 -10.07 2.46
CA GLY A 231 -33.08 -9.70 1.36
C GLY A 231 -32.85 -8.28 0.85
N ILE A 232 -31.62 -7.80 0.86
CA ILE A 232 -31.21 -6.50 0.29
C ILE A 232 -30.69 -6.68 -1.13
N SER A 233 -30.77 -5.62 -1.94
CA SER A 233 -30.20 -5.65 -3.29
C SER A 233 -28.68 -5.89 -3.25
N HIS A 234 -28.15 -6.53 -4.28
CA HIS A 234 -26.72 -6.82 -4.42
C HIS A 234 -26.31 -6.67 -5.88
N ALA A 235 -25.04 -6.32 -6.12
CA ALA A 235 -24.50 -6.21 -7.47
C ALA A 235 -22.98 -6.45 -7.49
N GLN A 236 -22.46 -6.97 -8.60
CA GLN A 236 -21.03 -7.00 -8.89
C GLN A 236 -20.63 -5.78 -9.71
N LEU A 237 -19.38 -5.35 -9.60
CA LEU A 237 -18.82 -4.33 -10.51
C LEU A 237 -18.70 -4.90 -11.93
N PRO A 238 -18.85 -4.08 -12.99
CA PRO A 238 -18.83 -4.53 -14.39
C PRO A 238 -17.42 -4.89 -14.92
N LEU A 239 -16.57 -5.49 -14.09
CA LEU A 239 -15.19 -5.87 -14.43
C LEU A 239 -15.09 -6.82 -15.63
N GLY A 240 -16.08 -7.70 -15.80
CA GLY A 240 -16.09 -8.69 -16.88
C GLY A 240 -16.16 -8.09 -18.29
N ILE A 241 -16.68 -6.86 -18.41
CA ILE A 241 -16.89 -6.18 -19.69
C ILE A 241 -15.62 -5.44 -20.14
N PHE A 242 -14.84 -4.93 -19.19
CA PHE A 242 -13.75 -3.99 -19.49
C PHE A 242 -12.36 -4.53 -19.16
N VAL A 243 -12.27 -5.58 -18.32
CA VAL A 243 -10.99 -6.00 -17.74
C VAL A 243 -10.76 -7.50 -17.93
N LYS A 244 -9.85 -7.86 -18.83
CA LYS A 244 -9.32 -9.23 -18.93
C LYS A 244 -8.31 -9.50 -17.81
N MET A 245 -8.75 -10.01 -16.67
CA MET A 245 -7.86 -10.41 -15.58
C MET A 245 -7.52 -11.91 -15.65
N ASN A 246 -6.22 -12.23 -15.61
CA ASN A 246 -5.75 -13.61 -15.37
C ASN A 246 -5.92 -14.03 -13.90
N SER A 247 -6.16 -13.07 -13.01
CA SER A 247 -6.40 -13.28 -11.59
C SER A 247 -7.89 -13.28 -11.26
N ARG A 248 -8.23 -13.74 -10.05
CA ARG A 248 -9.61 -13.69 -9.50
C ARG A 248 -10.19 -12.27 -9.58
N LYS A 249 -11.49 -12.17 -9.82
CA LYS A 249 -12.26 -10.91 -9.91
C LYS A 249 -12.61 -10.29 -8.55
N VAL A 250 -11.91 -10.71 -7.48
CA VAL A 250 -12.12 -10.21 -6.12
C VAL A 250 -11.11 -9.10 -5.84
N LEU A 251 -11.62 -7.91 -5.48
CA LEU A 251 -10.82 -6.71 -5.24
C LEU A 251 -10.67 -6.47 -3.73
N ALA A 252 -9.65 -5.70 -3.36
CA ALA A 252 -9.48 -5.26 -1.97
C ALA A 252 -10.47 -4.13 -1.67
N VAL A 253 -10.81 -3.93 -0.39
CA VAL A 253 -11.79 -2.93 0.08
C VAL A 253 -11.47 -1.54 -0.48
N ASN A 254 -10.21 -1.12 -0.36
CA ASN A 254 -9.80 0.20 -0.85
C ASN A 254 -9.89 0.34 -2.36
N HIS A 255 -9.65 -0.72 -3.13
CA HIS A 255 -9.78 -0.65 -4.59
C HIS A 255 -11.23 -0.47 -5.01
N VAL A 256 -12.18 -1.19 -4.38
CA VAL A 256 -13.61 -1.00 -4.65
C VAL A 256 -14.01 0.44 -4.32
N PHE A 257 -13.59 0.94 -3.15
CA PHE A 257 -13.86 2.31 -2.73
C PHE A 257 -13.31 3.35 -3.72
N GLU A 258 -12.03 3.23 -4.09
CA GLU A 258 -11.37 4.13 -5.05
C GLU A 258 -12.02 4.08 -6.44
N ILE A 259 -12.50 2.90 -6.88
CA ILE A 259 -13.24 2.75 -8.15
C ILE A 259 -14.57 3.52 -8.11
N ILE A 260 -15.32 3.44 -7.01
CA ILE A 260 -16.58 4.19 -6.86
C ILE A 260 -16.32 5.70 -6.94
N LEU A 261 -15.28 6.20 -6.27
CA LEU A 261 -14.89 7.61 -6.37
C LEU A 261 -14.48 8.01 -7.79
N ALA A 262 -13.68 7.18 -8.46
CA ALA A 262 -13.24 7.44 -9.82
C ALA A 262 -14.41 7.42 -10.82
N TYR A 263 -15.38 6.53 -10.64
CA TYR A 263 -16.59 6.50 -11.46
C TYR A 263 -17.47 7.73 -11.23
N LEU A 264 -17.59 8.24 -10.00
CA LEU A 264 -18.33 9.48 -9.75
C LEU A 264 -17.70 10.69 -10.47
N GLU A 265 -16.37 10.74 -10.60
CA GLU A 265 -15.66 11.79 -11.34
C GLU A 265 -15.76 11.63 -12.86
N LYS A 266 -15.63 10.39 -13.37
CA LYS A 266 -15.46 10.13 -14.81
C LYS A 266 -16.75 9.73 -15.52
N LYS A 267 -17.71 9.18 -14.76
CA LYS A 267 -18.93 8.54 -15.25
C LYS A 267 -18.66 7.45 -16.30
N ASP A 268 -17.48 6.83 -16.23
CA ASP A 268 -17.01 5.76 -17.11
C ASP A 268 -16.33 4.66 -16.29
N TRP A 269 -16.82 3.42 -16.40
CA TRP A 269 -16.31 2.28 -15.63
C TRP A 269 -14.92 1.85 -16.08
N GLU A 270 -14.67 1.86 -17.39
CA GLU A 270 -13.40 1.46 -17.97
C GLU A 270 -12.28 2.36 -17.44
N GLU A 271 -12.46 3.68 -17.58
CA GLU A 271 -11.51 4.67 -17.13
C GLU A 271 -11.33 4.64 -15.59
N ALA A 272 -12.40 4.40 -14.83
CA ALA A 272 -12.32 4.20 -13.39
C ALA A 272 -11.47 2.98 -13.01
N PHE A 273 -11.65 1.84 -13.68
CA PHE A 273 -10.85 0.64 -13.45
C PHE A 273 -9.37 0.86 -13.78
N PHE A 274 -9.04 1.49 -14.91
CA PHE A 274 -7.65 1.75 -15.31
C PHE A 274 -6.93 2.75 -14.41
N THR A 275 -7.68 3.64 -13.76
CA THR A 275 -7.12 4.61 -12.81
C THR A 275 -6.69 3.94 -11.51
N VAL A 276 -7.45 2.95 -11.04
CA VAL A 276 -7.31 2.38 -9.69
C VAL A 276 -6.58 1.04 -9.70
N LEU A 277 -6.84 0.18 -10.69
CA LEU A 277 -6.27 -1.17 -10.71
C LEU A 277 -4.79 -1.10 -11.13
N PRO A 278 -3.86 -1.63 -10.32
CA PRO A 278 -2.45 -1.58 -10.67
C PRO A 278 -2.16 -2.41 -11.92
N GLN A 279 -1.33 -1.90 -12.84
CA GLN A 279 -1.00 -2.51 -14.14
C GLN A 279 -0.61 -4.01 -14.06
N ARG A 280 -0.01 -4.45 -12.94
CA ARG A 280 0.32 -5.87 -12.67
C ARG A 280 -0.88 -6.82 -12.63
N LYS A 281 -2.11 -6.31 -12.46
CA LYS A 281 -3.34 -7.11 -12.55
C LYS A 281 -3.76 -7.42 -13.99
N GLY A 282 -3.00 -6.93 -14.98
CA GLY A 282 -3.21 -7.25 -16.39
C GLY A 282 -4.47 -6.64 -16.96
N ALA A 283 -5.02 -5.59 -16.32
CA ALA A 283 -6.13 -4.84 -16.88
C ALA A 283 -5.73 -4.37 -18.29
N LYS A 284 -6.41 -4.89 -19.29
CA LYS A 284 -6.33 -4.49 -20.69
C LYS A 284 -7.75 -4.30 -21.19
N PRO A 285 -8.00 -3.24 -21.97
CA PRO A 285 -9.31 -2.99 -22.54
C PRO A 285 -9.67 -4.18 -23.43
N LEU A 286 -10.93 -4.58 -23.45
CA LEU A 286 -11.37 -5.77 -24.21
C LEU A 286 -11.39 -5.53 -25.73
N ASN A 287 -11.18 -4.28 -26.19
CA ASN A 287 -11.19 -3.90 -27.60
C ASN A 287 -9.85 -3.31 -28.07
N GLU A 288 -8.89 -4.19 -28.33
CA GLU A 288 -7.96 -4.04 -29.45
C GLU A 288 -7.97 -5.38 -30.21
N THR A 289 -8.99 -5.57 -31.04
CA THR A 289 -8.88 -6.51 -32.16
C THR A 289 -7.83 -5.93 -33.09
N THR A 290 -6.61 -6.46 -33.01
CA THR A 290 -5.60 -6.32 -34.05
C THR A 290 -6.13 -6.98 -35.31
N ASP A 291 -6.90 -6.25 -36.11
CA ASP A 291 -7.04 -6.51 -37.54
C ASP A 291 -5.72 -6.14 -38.21
N THR A 292 -4.76 -7.05 -38.11
CA THR A 292 -3.68 -7.17 -39.09
C THR A 292 -3.75 -8.57 -39.67
N SER A 293 -4.84 -8.86 -40.35
CA SER A 293 -4.82 -9.83 -41.44
C SER A 293 -4.08 -9.16 -42.60
N THR A 294 -2.77 -9.36 -42.66
CA THR A 294 -1.99 -9.11 -43.88
C THR A 294 -2.59 -9.94 -45.01
N CYS A 295 -3.43 -9.31 -45.82
CA CYS A 295 -3.84 -9.81 -47.12
C CYS A 295 -2.58 -9.78 -48.01
N LYS A 296 -1.99 -10.96 -48.27
CA LYS A 296 -0.97 -11.09 -49.31
C LYS A 296 -1.66 -10.96 -50.66
N PRO A 297 -1.22 -10.06 -51.56
CA PRO A 297 -1.62 -10.15 -52.96
C PRO A 297 -1.05 -11.46 -53.54
N GLN A 298 -1.90 -12.29 -54.13
CA GLN A 298 -1.47 -13.37 -55.00
C GLN A 298 -0.94 -12.73 -56.29
N GLU A 299 0.36 -12.89 -56.56
CA GLU A 299 0.92 -12.65 -57.89
C GLU A 299 0.38 -13.72 -58.85
N LEU A 300 -0.27 -13.24 -59.91
CA LEU A 300 -0.59 -14.00 -61.11
C LEU A 300 0.72 -14.25 -61.88
N GLU A 301 1.25 -15.47 -61.83
CA GLU A 301 2.20 -15.92 -62.85
C GLU A 301 1.43 -16.39 -64.09
N THR A 302 1.48 -15.53 -65.11
CA THR A 302 1.18 -15.87 -66.50
C THR A 302 2.35 -16.66 -67.10
N GLY A 303 2.07 -17.93 -67.45
CA GLY A 303 2.57 -18.68 -68.61
C GLY A 303 4.07 -18.66 -69.00
N SER A 304 4.65 -19.85 -69.18
CA SER A 304 4.92 -20.42 -70.52
C SER A 304 5.92 -21.59 -70.49
N ARG A 305 5.53 -22.65 -71.21
CA ARG A 305 6.30 -23.78 -71.77
C ARG A 305 6.73 -24.90 -70.84
#